data_AF-A0A3R6T0N8-F1
#
_entry.id   AF-A0A3R6T0N8-F1
#
_cell.length_a   1.000
_cell.length_b   1.000
_cell.length_c   1.000
_cell.angle_alpha   90.00
_cell.angle_beta   90.00
_cell.angle_gamma   90.00
#
_symmetry.space_group_name_H-M   'P 1'
#
loop_
_entity.id
_entity.type
_entity.pdbx_description
1 polymer ?
#
loop_
_entity_poly.entity_id
_entity_poly.type
_entity_poly.pdbx_seq_one_letter_code
_entity_poly.pdbx_strand_id
1 'polypeptide(L)' 'MHEHLHKMAPKWEFISFTECENIASIGLLEKLGYKNLGYVPSIDSQAFGKWTTSVTEKKFAR' A
#
# COMPACT_ATOMS: atom_id res chain seq x y z
N MET A 1 15.09 8.44 -2.99
CA MET A 1 14.27 9.11 -1.95
C MET A 1 13.32 8.15 -1.22
N HIS A 2 12.60 7.25 -1.89
CA HIS A 2 11.68 6.30 -1.22
C HIS A 2 12.38 5.43 -0.16
N GLU A 3 13.63 5.05 -0.36
CA GLU A 3 14.38 4.27 0.64
C GLU A 3 14.74 5.06 1.91
N HIS A 4 14.70 6.40 1.87
CA HIS A 4 15.10 7.21 3.02
C HIS A 4 14.12 7.03 4.19
N LEU A 5 12.80 7.03 3.90
CA LEU A 5 11.81 6.79 4.95
C LEU A 5 11.97 5.41 5.58
N HIS A 6 12.22 4.37 4.78
CA HIS A 6 12.41 3.02 5.32
C HIS A 6 13.74 2.89 6.11
N LYS A 7 14.79 3.62 5.72
CA LYS A 7 16.03 3.70 6.51
C LYS A 7 15.81 4.38 7.87
N MET A 8 14.95 5.40 7.93
CA MET A 8 14.62 6.08 9.18
C MET A 8 13.69 5.27 10.08
N ALA A 9 12.77 4.50 9.49
CA ALA A 9 11.79 3.69 10.20
C ALA A 9 11.70 2.28 9.60
N PRO A 10 12.72 1.42 9.82
CA PRO A 10 12.81 0.11 9.17
C PRO A 10 11.75 -0.89 9.63
N LYS A 11 11.09 -0.61 10.76
CA LYS A 11 10.03 -1.45 11.31
C LYS A 11 8.62 -1.02 10.88
N TRP A 12 8.50 0.07 10.11
CA TRP A 12 7.20 0.61 9.73
C TRP A 12 6.74 0.02 8.40
N GLU A 13 5.46 -0.32 8.36
CA GLU A 13 4.75 -0.71 7.16
C GLU A 13 4.09 0.52 6.55
N PHE A 14 4.09 0.62 5.23
CA PHE A 14 3.51 1.75 4.53
C PHE A 14 2.27 1.30 3.78
N ILE A 15 1.12 1.86 4.15
CA ILE A 15 -0.18 1.56 3.55
C ILE A 15 -0.72 2.84 2.93
N SER A 16 -1.13 2.76 1.67
CA SER A 16 -1.81 3.83 0.94
C SER A 16 -3.19 3.35 0.53
N PHE A 17 -4.20 4.20 0.72
CA PHE A 17 -5.54 3.98 0.22
C PHE A 17 -5.80 4.92 -0.93
N THR A 18 -6.33 4.39 -2.01
CA THR A 18 -6.62 5.13 -3.23
C THR A 18 -7.96 4.66 -3.78
N GLU A 19 -8.81 5.61 -4.16
CA GLU A 19 -10.08 5.31 -4.85
C GLU A 19 -9.81 4.47 -6.10
N CYS A 20 -10.68 3.49 -6.38
CA CYS A 20 -10.51 2.57 -7.51
C CYS A 20 -10.43 3.27 -8.86
N GLU A 21 -11.03 4.45 -8.98
CA GLU A 21 -11.06 5.27 -10.21
C GLU A 21 -9.81 6.14 -10.39
N ASN A 22 -8.98 6.29 -9.35
CA ASN A 22 -7.81 7.16 -9.39
C ASN A 22 -6.60 6.45 -10.05
N ILE A 23 -6.72 6.23 -11.36
CA ILE A 23 -5.76 5.50 -12.19
C ILE A 23 -4.35 6.11 -12.10
N ALA A 24 -4.24 7.43 -11.99
CA ALA A 24 -2.96 8.11 -11.88
C ALA A 24 -2.22 7.73 -10.59
N SER A 25 -2.91 7.72 -9.46
CA SER A 25 -2.33 7.34 -8.16
C SER A 25 -2.03 5.85 -8.10
N ILE A 26 -2.89 5.00 -8.67
CA ILE A 26 -2.65 3.55 -8.78
C ILE A 26 -1.35 3.29 -9.57
N GLY A 27 -1.23 3.86 -10.77
CA GLY A 27 -0.03 3.67 -11.59
C GLY A 27 1.25 4.23 -10.95
N LEU A 28 1.13 5.30 -10.14
CA LEU A 28 2.25 5.81 -9.35
C LEU A 28 2.68 4.80 -8.26
N LEU A 29 1.72 4.25 -7.51
CA LEU A 29 1.98 3.28 -6.44
C LEU A 29 2.66 2.01 -6.98
N GLU A 30 2.20 1.51 -8.13
CA GLU A 30 2.82 0.37 -8.82
C GLU A 30 4.27 0.69 -9.24
N LYS A 31 4.51 1.85 -9.85
CA LYS A 31 5.88 2.30 -10.20
C LYS A 31 6.79 2.47 -8.99
N LEU A 32 6.23 2.81 -7.85
CA LEU A 32 6.95 2.92 -6.58
C LEU A 32 7.16 1.56 -5.89
N GLY A 33 6.65 0.46 -6.46
CA GLY A 33 6.81 -0.90 -5.92
C GLY A 33 5.91 -1.20 -4.73
N TYR A 34 4.77 -0.51 -4.61
CA TYR A 34 3.72 -0.94 -3.70
C TYR A 34 2.98 -2.14 -4.29
N LYS A 35 2.60 -3.08 -3.44
CA LYS A 35 1.78 -4.24 -3.78
C LYS A 35 0.32 -3.90 -3.54
N ASN A 36 -0.56 -4.32 -4.44
CA ASN A 36 -1.99 -4.29 -4.17
C ASN A 36 -2.32 -5.31 -3.06
N LEU A 37 -2.96 -4.84 -1.99
CA LEU A 37 -3.34 -5.65 -0.84
C LEU A 37 -4.80 -6.11 -0.87
N GLY A 38 -5.66 -5.41 -1.62
CA GLY A 38 -7.10 -5.69 -1.71
C GLY A 38 -7.96 -4.44 -1.61
N TYR A 39 -9.24 -4.61 -1.90
CA TYR A 39 -10.25 -3.55 -1.76
C TYR A 39 -10.77 -3.49 -0.32
N VAL A 40 -10.99 -2.28 0.19
CA VAL A 40 -11.45 -2.03 1.55
C VAL A 40 -12.84 -1.38 1.52
N PRO A 41 -13.92 -2.14 1.72
CA PRO A 41 -15.29 -1.65 1.54
C PRO A 41 -15.68 -0.50 2.48
N SER A 42 -15.11 -0.46 3.69
CA SER A 42 -15.46 0.54 4.70
C SER A 42 -15.08 1.97 4.32
N ILE A 43 -14.18 2.14 3.35
CA ILE A 43 -13.68 3.44 2.87
C ILE A 43 -13.68 3.52 1.33
N ASP A 44 -14.35 2.58 0.67
CA ASP A 44 -14.46 2.49 -0.80
C ASP A 44 -13.14 2.74 -1.55
N SER A 45 -12.07 2.05 -1.13
CA SER A 45 -10.73 2.30 -1.65
C SER A 45 -9.93 1.02 -1.82
N GLN A 46 -9.02 1.02 -2.79
CA GLN A 46 -8.00 -0.01 -2.95
C GLN A 46 -6.83 0.28 -2.00
N ALA A 47 -6.40 -0.74 -1.25
CA ALA A 47 -5.25 -0.67 -0.37
C ALA A 47 -3.98 -1.15 -1.09
N PHE A 48 -2.90 -0.39 -0.91
CA PHE A 48 -1.57 -0.68 -1.43
C PHE A 48 -0.55 -0.68 -0.30
N GLY A 49 0.35 -1.65 -0.30
CA GLY A 49 1.32 -1.87 0.77
C GLY A 49 2.77 -1.88 0.28
N LYS A 50 3.68 -1.29 1.06
CA LYS A 50 5.13 -1.42 0.86
C LYS A 50 5.84 -1.73 2.17
N TRP A 51 6.84 -2.61 2.10
CA TRP A 51 7.53 -3.20 3.25
C TRP A 51 6.57 -3.83 4.27
N THR A 52 5.44 -4.35 3.78
CA THR A 52 4.44 -5.03 4.60
C THR A 52 4.92 -6.39 5.05
N THR A 53 4.49 -6.76 6.25
CA THR A 53 4.64 -8.07 6.84
C THR A 53 3.51 -8.99 6.37
N SER A 54 3.76 -10.29 6.43
CA SER A 54 2.75 -11.29 6.07
C SER A 54 1.51 -11.25 6.98
N VAL A 55 1.62 -10.68 8.18
CA VAL A 55 0.45 -10.48 9.06
C VAL A 55 -0.47 -9.43 8.49
N THR A 56 0.08 -8.30 8.05
CA THR A 56 -0.69 -7.20 7.45
C THR A 56 -1.24 -7.59 6.09
N GLU A 57 -0.44 -8.24 5.23
CA GLU A 57 -0.93 -8.76 3.94
C GLU A 57 -2.15 -9.69 4.13
N LYS A 58 -2.13 -10.57 5.14
CA LYS A 58 -3.27 -11.44 5.46
C LYS A 58 -4.51 -10.71 6.00
N LYS A 59 -4.35 -9.53 6.62
CA LYS A 59 -5.50 -8.73 7.09
C LYS A 59 -6.30 -8.14 5.93
N PHE A 60 -5.64 -7.82 4.83
CA PHE A 60 -6.27 -7.22 3.65
C PHE A 60 -6.71 -8.26 2.61
N ALA A 61 -6.11 -9.46 2.60
CA ALA A 61 -6.48 -10.56 1.71
C ALA A 61 -7.80 -11.27 2.09
N ARG A 62 -8.62 -10.69 2.96
CA ARG A 62 -9.80 -11.32 3.58
C ARG A 62 -11.07 -10.61 3.15
#